data_AF-A0A1Q2CED3-F1
#
_entry.id   AF-A0A1Q2CED3-F1
#
_cell.length_a   1.000
_cell.length_b   1.000
_cell.length_c   1.000
_cell.angle_alpha   90.00
_cell.angle_beta   90.00
_cell.angle_gamma   90.00
#
_symmetry.space_group_name_H-M   'P 1'
#
loop_
_entity.id
_entity.type
_entity.pdbx_description
1 polymer ?
#
loop_
_entity_poly.entity_id
_entity_poly.type
_entity_poly.pdbx_seq_one_letter_code
_entity_poly.pdbx_strand_id
1 'polypeptide(L)'
;MIHADVPTRRNSLSVAIRRSERTITKVLATTTTGSLMMLVAAFGLSDHLAMPHVGNAIVWLAVAGLVGVIVFGVPFLVAKGVRTASFAAAAARSRPELQLWASAQGFRFLPKVDGIFGDDTLPVNGLLAALIAHDAELGLELWRDSSPHGKRFDDVVLGRLEGAGDVVVATASGLPAPVLRSRFVALRSGHRLPALSVTDRHNDELWVRPGQQFESVHFNERWRVIAKDPRYASQMVHASLMELFVQSSPDIHRVDFADGWVISWADADVSAAELNGHLQLLSTAAAQVPRFVLRDNA
;
A
#
# COMPACT_ATOMS: atom_id res chain seq x y z
N MET A 1 11.94 -14.62 35.83
CA MET A 1 11.16 -13.65 35.04
C MET A 1 12.09 -13.18 33.93
N ILE A 2 12.02 -13.86 32.78
CA ILE A 2 12.99 -13.72 31.68
C ILE A 2 12.48 -12.60 30.78
N HIS A 3 13.22 -11.50 30.71
CA HIS A 3 13.03 -10.47 29.70
C HIS A 3 13.27 -11.09 28.32
N ALA A 4 12.21 -11.30 27.56
CA ALA A 4 12.33 -11.62 26.15
C ALA A 4 12.83 -10.36 25.43
N ASP A 5 14.01 -10.46 24.85
CA ASP A 5 14.57 -9.50 23.89
C ASP A 5 13.58 -9.29 22.75
N VAL A 6 13.07 -8.07 22.63
CA VAL A 6 12.31 -7.61 21.46
C VAL A 6 13.33 -7.25 20.39
N PRO A 7 13.36 -7.90 19.22
CA PRO A 7 14.28 -7.53 18.16
C PRO A 7 13.94 -6.14 17.63
N THR A 8 14.71 -5.16 18.09
CA THR A 8 14.71 -3.79 17.61
C THR A 8 15.49 -3.65 16.30
N ARG A 9 15.05 -2.71 15.46
CA ARG A 9 15.70 -2.19 14.24
C ARG A 9 15.76 -3.10 13.01
N ARG A 10 14.67 -3.09 12.24
CA ARG A 10 14.76 -3.02 10.77
C ARG A 10 13.88 -1.87 10.30
N ASN A 11 14.44 -0.91 9.55
CA ASN A 11 13.79 -0.23 8.41
C ASN A 11 14.28 1.19 8.04
N SER A 12 15.31 1.78 8.66
CA SER A 12 15.80 3.10 8.22
C SER A 12 16.51 3.09 6.85
N LEU A 13 17.25 2.02 6.53
CA LEU A 13 17.91 1.85 5.22
C LEU A 13 16.94 1.60 4.07
N SER A 14 15.75 1.08 4.38
CA SER A 14 14.81 0.65 3.35
C SER A 14 14.03 1.81 2.72
N VAL A 15 13.90 2.94 3.42
CA VAL A 15 13.16 4.12 2.94
C VAL A 15 14.02 4.94 1.96
N ALA A 16 15.32 5.09 2.23
CA ALA A 16 16.26 5.79 1.35
C ALA A 16 16.50 5.05 0.02
N ILE A 17 16.57 3.72 0.05
CA ILE A 17 16.71 2.86 -1.14
C ILE A 17 15.43 2.86 -2.03
N ARG A 18 14.28 3.31 -1.50
CA ARG A 18 12.97 3.25 -2.18
C ARG A 18 12.61 4.54 -2.96
N ARG A 19 12.97 5.73 -2.48
CA ARG A 19 12.81 6.98 -3.27
C ARG A 19 13.73 7.03 -4.50
N SER A 20 14.86 6.32 -4.46
CA SER A 20 15.76 6.24 -5.59
C SER A 20 15.20 5.43 -6.77
N GLU A 21 14.18 4.59 -6.60
CA GLU A 21 13.74 3.64 -7.65
C GLU A 21 13.14 4.33 -8.89
N ARG A 22 12.31 5.37 -8.69
CA ARG A 22 11.74 6.17 -9.81
C ARG A 22 12.80 7.03 -10.50
N THR A 23 13.70 7.64 -9.71
CA THR A 23 14.80 8.45 -10.24
C THR A 23 15.81 7.59 -10.98
N ILE A 24 16.18 6.43 -10.42
CA ILE A 24 17.06 5.44 -11.06
C ILE A 24 16.42 4.95 -12.35
N THR A 25 15.13 4.57 -12.38
CA THR A 25 14.51 4.09 -13.62
C THR A 25 14.53 5.15 -14.73
N LYS A 26 14.22 6.41 -14.40
CA LYS A 26 14.29 7.52 -15.36
C LYS A 26 15.72 7.79 -15.82
N VAL A 27 16.68 7.84 -14.89
CA VAL A 27 18.11 8.05 -15.18
C VAL A 27 18.67 6.90 -16.01
N LEU A 28 18.31 5.65 -15.70
CA LEU A 28 18.77 4.48 -16.45
C LEU A 28 18.20 4.49 -17.86
N ALA A 29 16.91 4.79 -18.03
CA ALA A 29 16.28 4.90 -19.34
C ALA A 29 16.91 6.02 -20.18
N THR A 30 17.04 7.23 -19.63
CA THR A 30 17.67 8.36 -20.36
C THR A 30 19.14 8.11 -20.66
N THR A 31 19.89 7.52 -19.72
CA THR A 31 21.31 7.19 -19.93
C THR A 31 21.48 6.09 -20.96
N THR A 32 20.62 5.06 -20.96
CA THR A 32 20.67 3.98 -21.96
C THR A 32 20.32 4.50 -23.34
N THR A 33 19.24 5.27 -23.48
CA THR A 33 18.84 5.88 -24.76
C THR A 33 19.90 6.87 -25.27
N GLY A 34 20.44 7.71 -24.38
CA GLY A 34 21.51 8.66 -24.72
C GLY A 34 22.80 7.96 -25.15
N SER A 35 23.20 6.90 -24.45
CA SER A 35 24.40 6.11 -24.82
C SER A 35 24.22 5.41 -26.15
N LEU A 36 23.03 4.86 -26.42
CA LEU A 36 22.72 4.20 -27.70
C LEU A 36 22.73 5.21 -28.86
N MET A 37 22.13 6.39 -28.68
CA MET A 37 22.16 7.46 -29.68
C MET A 37 23.56 7.99 -29.93
N MET A 38 24.38 8.19 -28.89
CA MET A 38 25.78 8.56 -29.06
C MET A 38 26.57 7.49 -29.80
N LEU A 39 26.32 6.21 -29.53
CA LEU A 39 27.00 5.10 -30.20
C LEU A 39 26.61 5.05 -31.69
N VAL A 40 25.33 5.19 -32.02
CA VAL A 40 24.87 5.29 -33.42
C VAL A 40 25.46 6.52 -34.13
N ALA A 41 25.48 7.68 -33.47
CA ALA A 41 26.10 8.89 -34.01
C ALA A 41 27.62 8.73 -34.20
N ALA A 42 28.30 8.04 -33.29
CA ALA A 42 29.73 7.75 -33.38
C ALA A 42 30.06 6.93 -34.64
N PHE A 43 29.30 5.87 -34.89
CA PHE A 43 29.47 5.03 -36.08
C PHE A 43 29.10 5.76 -37.38
N GLY A 44 28.10 6.66 -37.33
CA GLY A 44 27.71 7.46 -38.49
C GLY A 44 28.68 8.61 -38.83
N LEU A 45 29.34 9.19 -37.83
CA LEU A 45 30.28 10.31 -38.00
C LEU A 45 31.75 9.88 -38.12
N SER A 46 32.13 8.66 -37.70
CA SER A 46 33.52 8.21 -37.79
C SER A 46 34.02 8.14 -39.23
N ASP A 47 33.13 7.87 -40.18
CA ASP A 47 33.47 7.81 -41.61
C ASP A 47 33.71 9.20 -42.24
N HIS A 48 33.38 10.29 -41.52
CA HIS A 48 33.48 11.66 -42.03
C HIS A 48 34.45 12.57 -41.26
N LEU A 49 34.86 12.19 -40.05
CA LEU A 49 35.74 13.01 -39.22
C LEU A 49 37.18 12.49 -39.24
N ALA A 50 38.05 13.14 -40.01
CA ALA A 50 39.49 12.86 -40.10
C ALA A 50 40.30 13.28 -38.84
N MET A 51 39.69 13.24 -37.64
CA MET A 51 40.32 13.62 -36.37
C MET A 51 40.38 12.42 -35.40
N PRO A 52 41.51 11.70 -35.31
CA PRO A 52 41.62 10.45 -34.55
C PRO A 52 41.38 10.63 -33.03
N HIS A 53 41.64 11.82 -32.48
CA HIS A 53 41.41 12.09 -31.06
C HIS A 53 39.94 12.19 -30.68
N VAL A 54 39.08 12.67 -31.60
CA VAL A 54 37.64 12.81 -31.36
C VAL A 54 36.97 11.44 -31.35
N GLY A 55 37.36 10.55 -32.28
CA GLY A 55 36.88 9.17 -32.31
C GLY A 55 37.15 8.42 -31.01
N ASN A 56 38.37 8.51 -30.47
CA ASN A 56 38.72 7.87 -29.20
C ASN A 56 37.91 8.39 -28.01
N ALA A 57 37.68 9.70 -27.91
CA ALA A 57 36.88 10.28 -26.83
C ALA A 57 35.43 9.79 -26.85
N ILE A 58 34.83 9.68 -28.04
CA ILE A 58 33.46 9.18 -28.21
C ILE A 58 33.38 7.69 -27.83
N VAL A 59 34.37 6.88 -28.22
CA VAL A 59 34.44 5.46 -27.84
C VAL A 59 34.54 5.32 -26.31
N TRP A 60 35.37 6.11 -25.64
CA TRP A 60 35.48 6.09 -24.17
C TRP A 60 34.18 6.49 -23.47
N LEU A 61 33.45 7.49 -23.98
CA LEU A 61 32.14 7.88 -23.45
C LEU A 61 31.11 6.75 -23.62
N ALA A 62 31.10 6.10 -24.78
CA ALA A 62 30.22 4.96 -25.03
C ALA A 62 30.52 3.77 -24.09
N VAL A 63 31.80 3.45 -23.90
CA VAL A 63 32.25 2.42 -22.95
C VAL A 63 31.85 2.78 -21.52
N ALA A 64 32.07 4.03 -21.09
CA ALA A 64 31.67 4.49 -19.75
C ALA A 64 30.15 4.42 -19.54
N GLY A 65 29.35 4.79 -20.55
CA GLY A 65 27.90 4.65 -20.52
C GLY A 65 27.45 3.19 -20.38
N LEU A 66 28.05 2.29 -21.17
CA LEU A 66 27.77 0.85 -21.08
C LEU A 66 28.16 0.28 -19.71
N VAL A 67 29.33 0.64 -19.18
CA VAL A 67 29.77 0.26 -17.83
C VAL A 67 28.77 0.76 -16.79
N GLY A 68 28.27 1.99 -16.91
CA GLY A 68 27.22 2.52 -16.04
C GLY A 68 25.93 1.71 -16.10
N VAL A 69 25.45 1.34 -17.29
CA VAL A 69 24.27 0.49 -17.46
C VAL A 69 24.49 -0.90 -16.86
N ILE A 70 25.67 -1.48 -17.00
CA ILE A 70 25.97 -2.80 -16.41
C ILE A 70 26.03 -2.69 -14.88
N VAL A 71 26.80 -1.75 -14.35
CA VAL A 71 27.06 -1.60 -12.91
C VAL A 71 25.79 -1.20 -12.14
N PHE A 72 24.91 -0.37 -12.72
CA PHE A 72 23.69 0.08 -12.04
C PHE A 72 22.43 -0.63 -12.54
N GLY A 73 22.33 -0.89 -13.84
CA GLY A 73 21.15 -1.47 -14.46
C GLY A 73 20.99 -2.96 -14.20
N VAL A 74 22.07 -3.74 -14.26
CA VAL A 74 21.99 -5.18 -13.97
C VAL A 74 21.61 -5.44 -12.51
N PRO A 75 22.26 -4.84 -11.48
CA PRO A 75 21.83 -4.99 -10.09
C PRO A 75 20.40 -4.51 -9.85
N PHE A 76 19.98 -3.43 -10.51
CA PHE A 76 18.61 -2.95 -10.42
C PHE A 76 17.60 -3.97 -10.98
N LEU A 77 17.85 -4.53 -12.16
CA LEU A 77 17.01 -5.56 -12.76
C LEU A 77 16.99 -6.85 -11.92
N VAL A 78 18.14 -7.26 -11.39
CA VAL A 78 18.24 -8.40 -10.46
C VAL A 78 17.45 -8.13 -9.19
N ALA A 79 17.62 -6.97 -8.57
CA ALA A 79 16.86 -6.59 -7.36
C ALA A 79 15.35 -6.57 -7.63
N LYS A 80 14.92 -6.03 -8.77
CA LYS A 80 13.52 -6.04 -9.20
C LYS A 80 13.01 -7.46 -9.43
N GLY A 81 13.78 -8.30 -10.12
CA GLY A 81 13.46 -9.70 -10.38
C GLY A 81 13.32 -10.52 -9.09
N VAL A 82 14.30 -10.41 -8.19
CA VAL A 82 14.29 -11.06 -6.87
C VAL A 82 13.07 -10.59 -6.07
N ARG A 83 12.73 -9.30 -6.07
CA ARG A 83 11.52 -8.79 -5.42
C ARG A 83 10.27 -9.44 -6.00
N THR A 84 10.07 -9.41 -7.31
CA THR A 84 8.90 -10.02 -7.95
C THR A 84 8.80 -11.53 -7.69
N ALA A 85 9.92 -12.25 -7.72
CA ALA A 85 9.97 -13.69 -7.43
C ALA A 85 9.66 -13.97 -5.95
N SER A 86 10.22 -13.17 -5.03
CA SER A 86 9.95 -13.30 -3.60
C SER A 86 8.47 -13.04 -3.27
N PHE A 87 7.85 -12.06 -3.93
CA PHE A 87 6.43 -11.78 -3.77
C PHE A 87 5.54 -12.88 -4.36
N ALA A 88 5.87 -13.40 -5.53
CA ALA A 88 5.15 -14.53 -6.11
C ALA A 88 5.27 -15.77 -5.21
N ALA A 89 6.45 -16.03 -4.65
CA ALA A 89 6.69 -17.14 -3.72
C ALA A 89 5.93 -16.95 -2.40
N ALA A 90 5.89 -15.74 -1.83
CA ALA A 90 5.12 -15.44 -0.63
C ALA A 90 3.61 -15.62 -0.88
N ALA A 91 3.09 -15.10 -1.99
CA ALA A 91 1.70 -15.29 -2.38
C ALA A 91 1.35 -16.78 -2.59
N ALA A 92 2.24 -17.55 -3.24
CA ALA A 92 2.05 -18.98 -3.43
C ALA A 92 1.95 -19.75 -2.12
N ARG A 93 2.61 -19.28 -1.05
CA ARG A 93 2.53 -19.89 0.29
C ARG A 93 1.25 -19.50 1.03
N SER A 94 0.80 -18.25 0.95
CA SER A 94 -0.37 -17.77 1.69
C SER A 94 -1.71 -18.13 1.03
N ARG A 95 -1.73 -18.38 -0.28
CA ARG A 95 -2.97 -18.65 -1.03
C ARG A 95 -3.77 -19.86 -0.53
N PRO A 96 -3.16 -21.04 -0.27
CA PRO A 96 -3.92 -22.19 0.22
C PRO A 96 -4.58 -21.90 1.57
N GLU A 97 -3.87 -21.24 2.48
CA GLU A 97 -4.38 -20.85 3.79
C GLU A 97 -5.56 -19.87 3.66
N LEU A 98 -5.42 -18.84 2.82
CA LEU A 98 -6.47 -17.86 2.55
C LEU A 98 -7.70 -18.50 1.90
N GLN A 99 -7.51 -19.45 0.99
CA GLN A 99 -8.60 -20.18 0.34
C GLN A 99 -9.34 -21.09 1.34
N LEU A 100 -8.61 -21.78 2.21
CA LEU A 100 -9.18 -22.58 3.28
C LEU A 100 -9.97 -21.71 4.25
N TRP A 101 -9.39 -20.60 4.70
CA TRP A 101 -10.07 -19.62 5.55
C TRP A 101 -11.34 -19.09 4.89
N ALA A 102 -11.27 -18.65 3.63
CA ALA A 102 -12.42 -18.18 2.89
C ALA A 102 -13.53 -19.25 2.84
N SER A 103 -13.18 -20.50 2.53
CA SER A 103 -14.14 -21.60 2.48
C SER A 103 -14.79 -21.88 3.84
N ALA A 104 -14.02 -21.78 4.93
CA ALA A 104 -14.53 -21.97 6.29
C ALA A 104 -15.54 -20.90 6.71
N GLN A 105 -15.39 -19.67 6.18
CA GLN A 105 -16.34 -18.56 6.38
C GLN A 105 -17.51 -18.59 5.39
N GLY A 106 -17.55 -19.53 4.44
CA GLY A 106 -18.51 -19.51 3.33
C GLY A 106 -18.26 -18.38 2.32
N PHE A 107 -17.05 -17.81 2.29
CA PHE A 107 -16.65 -16.75 1.39
C PHE A 107 -16.07 -17.33 0.08
N ARG A 108 -16.17 -16.54 -0.99
CA ARG A 108 -15.66 -16.87 -2.31
C ARG A 108 -14.26 -16.32 -2.50
N PHE A 109 -13.30 -17.18 -2.82
CA PHE A 109 -11.94 -16.78 -3.18
C PHE A 109 -11.77 -16.61 -4.69
N LEU A 110 -11.12 -15.53 -5.10
CA LEU A 110 -10.79 -15.14 -6.47
C LEU A 110 -9.29 -14.82 -6.53
N PRO A 111 -8.45 -15.65 -7.15
CA PRO A 111 -6.99 -15.49 -7.10
C PRO A 111 -6.50 -14.20 -7.76
N LYS A 112 -7.25 -13.69 -8.73
CA LYS A 112 -6.95 -12.45 -9.42
C LYS A 112 -8.24 -11.86 -9.96
N VAL A 113 -8.38 -10.54 -9.84
CA VAL A 113 -9.46 -9.80 -10.47
C VAL A 113 -8.83 -8.73 -11.36
N ASP A 114 -8.85 -8.98 -12.67
CA ASP A 114 -8.39 -8.03 -13.68
C ASP A 114 -9.53 -7.08 -14.08
N GLY A 115 -9.18 -5.84 -14.45
CA GLY A 115 -10.09 -4.71 -14.60
C GLY A 115 -11.35 -4.91 -15.47
N ILE A 116 -12.36 -4.10 -15.14
CA ILE A 116 -13.79 -4.19 -15.52
C ILE A 116 -14.46 -5.42 -14.89
N PHE A 117 -14.58 -5.29 -13.58
CA PHE A 117 -15.37 -6.09 -12.65
C PHE A 117 -16.80 -6.30 -13.18
N GLY A 118 -17.15 -7.54 -13.56
CA GLY A 118 -18.55 -7.94 -13.82
C GLY A 118 -19.42 -7.83 -12.57
N ASP A 119 -20.73 -8.10 -12.70
CA ASP A 119 -21.71 -7.94 -11.61
C ASP A 119 -21.30 -8.65 -10.29
N ASP A 120 -20.63 -9.80 -10.39
CA ASP A 120 -20.12 -10.58 -9.26
C ASP A 120 -19.05 -9.85 -8.40
N THR A 121 -18.53 -8.72 -8.88
CA THR A 121 -17.46 -7.95 -8.25
C THR A 121 -17.85 -6.51 -7.94
N LEU A 122 -19.15 -6.20 -7.95
CA LEU A 122 -19.72 -4.92 -7.53
C LEU A 122 -19.22 -4.42 -6.16
N PRO A 123 -19.07 -5.27 -5.11
CA PRO A 123 -18.52 -4.80 -3.84
C PRO A 123 -17.09 -4.25 -3.96
N VAL A 124 -16.27 -4.84 -4.83
CA VAL A 124 -14.88 -4.40 -5.08
C VAL A 124 -14.86 -3.06 -5.80
N ASN A 125 -15.75 -2.85 -6.76
CA ASN A 125 -15.92 -1.56 -7.44
C ASN A 125 -16.30 -0.44 -6.46
N GLY A 126 -17.32 -0.70 -5.64
CA GLY A 126 -17.77 0.27 -4.64
C GLY A 126 -16.66 0.61 -3.64
N LEU A 127 -15.93 -0.40 -3.18
CA LEU A 127 -14.78 -0.21 -2.30
C LEU A 127 -13.67 0.62 -2.95
N LEU A 128 -13.32 0.32 -4.21
CA LEU A 128 -12.28 1.06 -4.93
C LEU A 128 -12.66 2.54 -5.10
N ALA A 129 -13.92 2.80 -5.45
CA ALA A 129 -14.43 4.18 -5.53
C ALA A 129 -14.34 4.89 -4.17
N ALA A 130 -14.74 4.22 -3.09
CA ALA A 130 -14.65 4.75 -1.73
C ALA A 130 -13.20 5.05 -1.31
N LEU A 131 -12.25 4.16 -1.62
CA LEU A 131 -10.81 4.35 -1.36
C LEU A 131 -10.22 5.55 -2.11
N ILE A 132 -10.57 5.70 -3.39
CA ILE A 132 -10.11 6.84 -4.21
C ILE A 132 -10.69 8.16 -3.66
N ALA A 133 -11.97 8.18 -3.32
CA ALA A 133 -12.62 9.36 -2.75
C ALA A 133 -12.04 9.72 -1.38
N HIS A 134 -11.85 8.72 -0.51
CA HIS A 134 -11.24 8.87 0.81
C HIS A 134 -9.85 9.52 0.73
N ASP A 135 -8.98 8.98 -0.11
CA ASP A 135 -7.63 9.51 -0.28
C ASP A 135 -7.66 10.92 -0.87
N ALA A 136 -8.55 11.19 -1.82
CA ALA A 136 -8.70 12.53 -2.38
C ALA A 136 -9.14 13.54 -1.32
N GLU A 137 -10.05 13.16 -0.42
CA GLU A 137 -10.56 14.00 0.67
C GLU A 137 -9.49 14.30 1.71
N LEU A 138 -8.70 13.30 2.11
CA LEU A 138 -7.62 13.46 3.09
C LEU A 138 -6.31 14.00 2.48
N GLY A 139 -6.25 14.21 1.16
CA GLY A 139 -5.04 14.62 0.47
C GLY A 139 -3.94 13.56 0.49
N LEU A 140 -4.31 12.29 0.62
CA LEU A 140 -3.39 11.15 0.57
C LEU A 140 -3.10 10.79 -0.90
N GLU A 141 -1.86 10.36 -1.15
CA GLU A 141 -1.40 10.00 -2.50
C GLU A 141 -1.38 8.49 -2.75
N LEU A 142 -1.94 7.66 -1.85
CA LEU A 142 -1.87 6.20 -2.02
C LEU A 142 -2.66 5.78 -3.25
N TRP A 143 -3.83 6.37 -3.48
CA TRP A 143 -4.74 6.04 -4.57
C TRP A 143 -4.70 6.99 -5.79
N ARG A 144 -4.15 8.21 -5.64
CA ARG A 144 -4.26 9.32 -6.61
C ARG A 144 -3.46 9.16 -7.92
N ASP A 145 -2.31 8.49 -7.91
CA ASP A 145 -1.30 8.60 -8.99
C ASP A 145 -1.11 7.32 -9.84
N SER A 146 -2.07 6.40 -9.77
CA SER A 146 -2.00 5.13 -10.48
C SER A 146 -2.69 5.20 -11.83
N SER A 147 -1.93 4.92 -12.88
CA SER A 147 -2.49 4.51 -14.17
C SER A 147 -3.56 3.42 -13.95
N PRO A 148 -4.68 3.43 -14.70
CA PRO A 148 -5.75 2.43 -14.63
C PRO A 148 -5.29 0.97 -14.77
N HIS A 149 -4.03 0.74 -15.17
CA HIS A 149 -3.44 -0.59 -15.37
C HIS A 149 -2.42 -0.99 -14.28
N GLY A 150 -2.08 -0.08 -13.36
CA GLY A 150 -0.97 -0.23 -12.41
C GLY A 150 -1.34 -0.77 -11.03
N LYS A 151 -2.59 -0.62 -10.60
CA LYS A 151 -3.07 -1.15 -9.31
C LYS A 151 -3.96 -2.36 -9.53
N ARG A 152 -3.68 -3.41 -8.78
CA ARG A 152 -4.35 -4.70 -8.88
C ARG A 152 -4.71 -5.18 -7.49
N PHE A 153 -5.92 -5.71 -7.37
CA PHE A 153 -6.29 -6.53 -6.24
C PHE A 153 -6.01 -7.98 -6.61
N ASP A 154 -5.06 -8.57 -5.91
CA ASP A 154 -4.74 -9.98 -6.00
C ASP A 154 -5.32 -10.70 -4.79
N ASP A 155 -5.56 -12.01 -4.91
CA ASP A 155 -5.98 -12.87 -3.81
C ASP A 155 -7.22 -12.31 -3.08
N VAL A 156 -8.28 -12.04 -3.86
CA VAL A 156 -9.52 -11.39 -3.39
C VAL A 156 -10.44 -12.43 -2.76
N VAL A 157 -10.97 -12.15 -1.58
CA VAL A 157 -12.05 -12.91 -0.94
C VAL A 157 -13.26 -12.01 -0.84
N LEU A 158 -14.40 -12.52 -1.29
CA LEU A 158 -15.69 -11.86 -1.23
C LEU A 158 -16.65 -12.66 -0.37
N GLY A 159 -17.31 -12.00 0.56
CA GLY A 159 -18.20 -12.65 1.50
C GLY A 159 -19.27 -11.72 2.00
N ARG A 160 -20.15 -12.26 2.84
CA ARG A 160 -21.09 -11.47 3.62
C ARG A 160 -21.02 -11.93 5.06
N LEU A 161 -20.79 -10.99 5.96
CA LEU A 161 -20.83 -11.25 7.39
C LEU A 161 -22.25 -11.02 7.90
N GLU A 162 -22.80 -12.01 8.59
CA GLU A 162 -24.16 -11.94 9.14
C GLU A 162 -24.32 -10.70 10.03
N GLY A 163 -25.38 -9.93 9.80
CA GLY A 163 -25.66 -8.69 10.54
C GLY A 163 -24.74 -7.50 10.25
N ALA A 164 -23.63 -7.68 9.52
CA ALA A 164 -22.63 -6.63 9.32
C ALA A 164 -22.47 -6.17 7.87
N GLY A 165 -22.76 -7.02 6.87
CA GLY A 165 -22.77 -6.63 5.45
C GLY A 165 -21.70 -7.29 4.58
N ASP A 166 -21.40 -6.67 3.44
CA ASP A 166 -20.42 -7.19 2.48
C ASP A 166 -19.00 -7.12 3.06
N VAL A 167 -18.23 -8.18 2.86
CA VAL A 167 -16.82 -8.29 3.25
C VAL A 167 -15.97 -8.46 2.01
N VAL A 168 -14.90 -7.68 1.93
CA VAL A 168 -13.86 -7.80 0.90
C VAL A 168 -12.51 -7.92 1.60
N VAL A 169 -11.80 -9.02 1.37
CA VAL A 169 -10.37 -9.11 1.70
C VAL A 169 -9.61 -9.11 0.39
N ALA A 170 -8.56 -8.31 0.27
CA ALA A 170 -7.70 -8.41 -0.90
C ALA A 170 -6.29 -7.96 -0.59
N THR A 171 -5.38 -8.33 -1.47
CA THR A 171 -4.03 -7.82 -1.46
C THR A 171 -3.90 -6.73 -2.52
N ALA A 172 -3.77 -5.49 -2.09
CA ALA A 172 -3.51 -4.35 -2.97
C ALA A 172 -2.04 -4.34 -3.39
N SER A 173 -1.78 -4.34 -4.70
CA SER A 173 -0.45 -4.27 -5.31
C SER A 173 -0.30 -2.95 -6.09
N GLY A 174 0.93 -2.43 -6.17
CA GLY A 174 1.22 -1.19 -6.93
C GLY A 174 0.95 0.10 -6.13
N LEU A 175 0.92 -0.02 -4.81
CA LEU A 175 0.86 1.10 -3.88
C LEU A 175 2.21 1.86 -3.87
N PRO A 176 2.22 3.18 -3.54
CA PRO A 176 3.46 3.94 -3.50
C PRO A 176 4.39 3.42 -2.40
N ALA A 177 5.69 3.47 -2.67
CA ALA A 177 6.69 3.09 -1.69
C ALA A 177 6.55 3.94 -0.40
N PRO A 178 6.80 3.36 0.80
CA PRO A 178 7.40 2.05 1.03
C PRO A 178 6.43 0.87 0.92
N VAL A 179 5.12 1.11 0.99
CA VAL A 179 4.08 0.08 0.97
C VAL A 179 3.85 -0.32 -0.49
N LEU A 180 4.63 -1.27 -1.01
CA LEU A 180 4.45 -1.75 -2.40
C LEU A 180 3.24 -2.67 -2.54
N ARG A 181 2.91 -3.36 -1.45
CA ARG A 181 1.83 -4.32 -1.32
C ARG A 181 1.30 -4.30 0.10
N SER A 182 -0.01 -4.35 0.26
CA SER A 182 -0.66 -4.44 1.58
C SER A 182 -1.91 -5.30 1.45
N ARG A 183 -2.19 -6.09 2.48
CA ARG A 183 -3.47 -6.76 2.61
C ARG A 183 -4.42 -5.83 3.33
N PHE A 184 -5.67 -5.82 2.90
CA PHE A 184 -6.72 -5.16 3.64
C PHE A 184 -7.93 -6.07 3.81
N VAL A 185 -8.67 -5.80 4.86
CA VAL A 185 -10.01 -6.31 5.13
C VAL A 185 -10.94 -5.11 5.11
N ALA A 186 -12.02 -5.18 4.35
CA ALA A 186 -13.02 -4.13 4.26
C ALA A 186 -14.39 -4.71 4.59
N LEU A 187 -15.11 -4.00 5.46
CA LEU A 187 -16.47 -4.32 5.86
C LEU A 187 -17.39 -3.17 5.47
N ARG A 188 -18.49 -3.48 4.80
CA ARG A 188 -19.49 -2.49 4.42
C ARG A 188 -20.40 -2.15 5.61
N SER A 189 -20.22 -0.99 6.23
CA SER A 189 -20.99 -0.57 7.41
C SER A 189 -22.42 -0.12 7.09
N GLY A 190 -22.74 0.11 5.82
CA GLY A 190 -24.07 0.58 5.38
C GLY A 190 -24.33 2.07 5.63
N HIS A 191 -23.41 2.78 6.27
CA HIS A 191 -23.51 4.20 6.58
C HIS A 191 -22.46 5.01 5.83
N ARG A 192 -22.87 6.10 5.17
CA ARG A 192 -21.92 7.01 4.53
C ARG A 192 -21.21 7.82 5.60
N LEU A 193 -19.89 7.71 5.64
CA LEU A 193 -19.03 8.37 6.62
C LEU A 193 -18.04 9.26 5.87
N PRO A 194 -17.81 10.50 6.34
CA PRO A 194 -16.69 11.31 5.86
C PRO A 194 -15.35 10.57 6.05
N ALA A 195 -14.36 10.93 5.24
CA ALA A 195 -13.06 10.28 5.31
C ALA A 195 -12.39 10.49 6.68
N LEU A 196 -11.98 9.39 7.30
CA LEU A 196 -11.14 9.40 8.50
C LEU A 196 -10.19 8.21 8.48
N SER A 197 -8.92 8.48 8.76
CA SER A 197 -7.87 7.47 8.82
C SER A 197 -7.21 7.47 10.20
N VAL A 198 -7.08 6.28 10.79
CA VAL A 198 -6.35 6.00 12.03
C VAL A 198 -5.13 5.17 11.67
N THR A 199 -3.95 5.77 11.67
CA THR A 199 -2.70 5.14 11.19
C THR A 199 -1.73 4.91 12.34
N ASP A 200 -1.07 3.77 12.38
CA ASP A 200 -0.04 3.45 13.38
C ASP A 200 1.18 4.34 13.16
N ARG A 201 1.58 5.06 14.21
CA ARG A 201 2.68 6.01 14.22
C ARG A 201 4.04 5.38 14.01
N HIS A 202 4.20 4.08 14.22
CA HIS A 202 5.43 3.36 13.88
C HIS A 202 5.70 3.37 12.37
N ASN A 203 4.67 3.62 11.55
CA ASN A 203 4.77 3.73 10.10
C ASN A 203 4.87 5.18 9.61
N ASP A 204 4.85 6.17 10.50
CA ASP A 204 5.02 7.56 10.12
C ASP A 204 6.46 7.80 9.61
N GLU A 205 6.58 8.62 8.56
CA GLU A 205 7.90 9.15 8.19
C GLU A 205 8.47 9.95 9.36
N LEU A 206 9.81 9.96 9.47
CA LEU A 206 10.50 10.85 10.41
C LEU A 206 9.97 12.27 10.19
N TRP A 207 9.63 12.97 11.27
CA TRP A 207 9.13 14.37 11.29
C TRP A 207 7.66 14.59 10.92
N VAL A 208 6.87 13.54 10.72
CA VAL A 208 5.42 13.70 10.63
C VAL A 208 4.88 14.18 11.98
N ARG A 209 4.22 15.34 11.98
CA ARG A 209 3.59 15.86 13.18
C ARG A 209 2.41 14.97 13.56
N PRO A 210 2.18 14.70 14.86
CA PRO A 210 0.91 14.13 15.30
C PRO A 210 -0.20 15.04 14.77
N GLY A 211 -1.24 14.44 14.20
CA GLY A 211 -2.39 15.17 13.68
C GLY A 211 -3.18 15.78 14.83
N GLN A 212 -4.32 15.19 15.14
CA GLN A 212 -5.09 15.55 16.32
C GLN A 212 -4.64 14.74 17.54
N GLN A 213 -4.61 15.38 18.72
CA GLN A 213 -4.41 14.71 20.01
C GLN A 213 -5.75 14.43 20.68
N PHE A 214 -5.85 13.27 21.32
CA PHE A 214 -7.00 12.80 22.09
C PHE A 214 -6.66 12.70 23.58
N GLU A 215 -7.65 12.38 24.41
CA GLU A 215 -7.47 12.27 25.86
C GLU A 215 -6.59 11.08 26.29
N SER A 216 -6.50 10.03 25.48
CA SER A 216 -5.71 8.83 25.81
C SER A 216 -4.26 8.96 25.34
N VAL A 217 -3.33 8.97 26.30
CA VAL A 217 -1.88 9.01 26.02
C VAL A 217 -1.45 7.79 25.20
N HIS A 218 -1.85 6.59 25.61
CA HIS A 218 -1.51 5.35 24.90
C HIS A 218 -2.05 5.31 23.47
N PHE A 219 -3.26 5.85 23.26
CA PHE A 219 -3.80 6.00 21.92
C PHE A 219 -2.95 6.95 21.09
N ASN A 220 -2.61 8.14 21.60
CA ASN A 220 -1.80 9.12 20.88
C ASN A 220 -0.35 8.65 20.62
N GLU A 221 0.19 7.76 21.46
CA GLU A 221 1.52 7.16 21.27
C GLU A 221 1.53 6.20 20.08
N ARG A 222 0.48 5.36 19.97
CA ARG A 222 0.39 4.33 18.94
C ARG A 222 -0.25 4.83 17.65
N TRP A 223 -1.27 5.67 17.73
CA TRP A 223 -2.14 6.02 16.62
C TRP A 223 -2.11 7.50 16.30
N ARG A 224 -2.21 7.82 15.02
CA ARG A 224 -2.43 9.15 14.47
C ARG A 224 -3.75 9.17 13.72
N VAL A 225 -4.56 10.18 13.99
CA VAL A 225 -5.85 10.37 13.30
C VAL A 225 -5.75 11.51 12.31
N ILE A 226 -6.25 11.27 11.10
CA ILE A 226 -6.34 12.24 10.00
C ILE A 226 -7.80 12.29 9.57
N ALA A 227 -8.37 13.48 9.57
CA ALA A 227 -9.66 13.78 8.98
C ALA A 227 -9.60 15.19 8.38
N LYS A 228 -10.46 15.47 7.41
CA LYS A 228 -10.57 16.82 6.83
C LYS A 228 -11.09 17.85 7.84
N ASP A 229 -12.05 17.44 8.67
CA ASP A 229 -12.56 18.25 9.80
C ASP A 229 -12.09 17.63 11.14
N PRO A 230 -11.26 18.32 11.93
CA PRO A 230 -10.86 17.87 13.26
C PRO A 230 -12.04 17.65 14.22
N ARG A 231 -13.15 18.40 14.07
CA ARG A 231 -14.33 18.22 14.92
C ARG A 231 -14.99 16.86 14.68
N TYR A 232 -15.06 16.45 13.42
CA TYR A 232 -15.52 15.13 13.04
C TYR A 232 -14.64 14.03 13.65
N ALA A 233 -13.31 14.19 13.59
CA ALA A 233 -12.39 13.25 14.23
C ALA A 233 -12.59 13.15 15.75
N SER A 234 -12.77 14.27 16.47
CA SER A 234 -13.10 14.26 17.91
C SER A 234 -14.40 13.53 18.21
N GLN A 235 -15.39 13.70 17.35
CA GLN A 235 -16.71 13.11 17.53
C GLN A 235 -16.71 11.61 17.28
N MET A 236 -15.95 11.17 16.27
CA MET A 236 -15.84 9.76 15.87
C MET A 236 -14.98 8.95 16.84
N VAL A 237 -13.79 9.47 17.17
CA VAL A 237 -12.78 8.79 17.99
C VAL A 237 -12.97 9.14 19.45
N HIS A 238 -13.89 8.41 20.08
CA HIS A 238 -14.28 8.52 21.48
C HIS A 238 -13.58 7.43 22.33
N ALA A 239 -13.69 7.53 23.66
CA ALA A 239 -13.01 6.67 24.64
C ALA A 239 -13.06 5.16 24.30
N SER A 240 -14.25 4.61 24.03
CA SER A 240 -14.41 3.18 23.72
C SER A 240 -13.70 2.76 22.42
N LEU A 241 -13.76 3.61 21.39
CA LEU A 241 -13.10 3.34 20.12
C LEU A 241 -11.57 3.45 20.23
N MET A 242 -11.09 4.40 21.03
CA MET A 242 -9.65 4.49 21.34
C MET A 242 -9.17 3.25 22.09
N GLU A 243 -9.91 2.78 23.10
CA GLU A 243 -9.58 1.57 23.83
C GLU A 243 -9.55 0.35 22.90
N LEU A 244 -10.55 0.23 22.01
CA LEU A 244 -10.59 -0.81 20.98
C LEU A 244 -9.34 -0.77 20.09
N PHE A 245 -8.89 0.40 19.64
CA PHE A 245 -7.68 0.53 18.83
C PHE A 245 -6.39 0.31 19.62
N VAL A 246 -6.34 0.65 20.91
CA VAL A 246 -5.16 0.36 21.74
C VAL A 246 -5.00 -1.14 21.94
N GLN A 247 -6.11 -1.87 22.10
CA GLN A 247 -6.15 -3.32 22.28
C GLN A 247 -6.07 -4.10 20.95
N SER A 248 -6.15 -3.42 19.81
CA SER A 248 -6.13 -4.08 18.51
C SER A 248 -4.76 -4.70 18.22
N SER A 249 -4.78 -5.72 17.37
CA SER A 249 -3.61 -6.51 17.00
C SER A 249 -2.51 -5.63 16.35
N PRO A 250 -1.22 -5.89 16.61
CA PRO A 250 -0.11 -5.04 16.14
C PRO A 250 0.18 -5.11 14.63
N ASP A 251 -0.34 -6.11 13.92
CA ASP A 251 -0.29 -6.24 12.47
C ASP A 251 -1.17 -5.20 11.74
N ILE A 252 -2.15 -4.64 12.45
CA ILE A 252 -3.01 -3.58 11.94
C ILE A 252 -2.23 -2.27 11.96
N HIS A 253 -1.90 -1.75 10.79
CA HIS A 253 -1.15 -0.49 10.68
C HIS A 253 -2.02 0.71 10.31
N ARG A 254 -3.23 0.49 9.80
CA ARG A 254 -4.15 1.57 9.46
C ARG A 254 -5.60 1.09 9.44
N VAL A 255 -6.51 1.96 9.87
CA VAL A 255 -7.96 1.77 9.75
C VAL A 255 -8.58 3.00 9.13
N ASP A 256 -9.35 2.82 8.06
CA ASP A 256 -10.04 3.89 7.35
C ASP A 256 -11.55 3.74 7.47
N PHE A 257 -12.23 4.88 7.61
CA PHE A 257 -13.66 5.03 7.45
C PHE A 257 -13.89 5.79 6.14
N ALA A 258 -14.50 5.13 5.16
CA ALA A 258 -14.58 5.60 3.78
C ALA A 258 -15.93 5.25 3.16
N ASP A 259 -16.84 6.23 3.09
CA ASP A 259 -18.11 6.16 2.33
C ASP A 259 -18.81 4.78 2.32
N GLY A 260 -19.34 4.35 3.47
CA GLY A 260 -20.01 3.05 3.57
C GLY A 260 -19.10 1.88 3.92
N TRP A 261 -17.78 2.10 4.03
CA TRP A 261 -16.80 1.08 4.35
C TRP A 261 -15.99 1.43 5.60
N VAL A 262 -15.64 0.39 6.36
CA VAL A 262 -14.56 0.42 7.35
C VAL A 262 -13.49 -0.57 6.88
N ILE A 263 -12.26 -0.11 6.78
CA ILE A 263 -11.18 -0.81 6.08
C ILE A 263 -10.00 -0.89 7.02
N SER A 264 -9.45 -2.07 7.23
CA SER A 264 -8.26 -2.30 8.04
C SER A 264 -7.14 -2.83 7.17
N TRP A 265 -5.95 -2.24 7.31
CA TRP A 265 -4.77 -2.53 6.51
C TRP A 265 -3.71 -3.24 7.36
N ALA A 266 -3.06 -4.23 6.74
CA ALA A 266 -1.97 -5.03 7.29
C ALA A 266 -0.91 -5.36 6.22
N ASP A 267 0.18 -5.95 6.68
CA ASP A 267 1.19 -6.51 5.79
C ASP A 267 0.61 -7.63 4.91
N ALA A 268 1.25 -7.86 3.77
CA ALA A 268 0.72 -8.79 2.75
C ALA A 268 0.76 -10.27 3.19
N ASP A 269 1.49 -10.60 4.24
CA ASP A 269 1.71 -11.95 4.78
C ASP A 269 0.87 -12.26 6.03
N VAL A 270 -0.12 -11.43 6.38
CA VAL A 270 -1.06 -11.69 7.48
C VAL A 270 -1.72 -13.07 7.35
N SER A 271 -1.74 -13.80 8.45
CA SER A 271 -2.30 -15.14 8.62
C SER A 271 -3.83 -15.13 8.68
N ALA A 272 -4.45 -16.30 8.52
CA ALA A 272 -5.90 -16.44 8.64
C ALA A 272 -6.43 -16.07 10.03
N ALA A 273 -5.65 -16.32 11.10
CA ALA A 273 -6.04 -15.97 12.46
C ALA A 273 -6.06 -14.43 12.65
N GLU A 274 -5.07 -13.74 12.12
CA GLU A 274 -4.99 -12.28 12.12
C GLU A 274 -6.16 -11.66 11.33
N LEU A 275 -6.53 -12.23 10.17
CA LEU A 275 -7.70 -11.78 9.40
C LEU A 275 -9.01 -11.82 10.19
N ASN A 276 -9.18 -12.80 11.09
CA ASN A 276 -10.34 -12.83 11.98
C ASN A 276 -10.30 -11.66 12.99
N GLY A 277 -9.12 -11.34 13.52
CA GLY A 277 -8.90 -10.17 14.38
C GLY A 277 -9.25 -8.86 13.66
N HIS A 278 -8.86 -8.72 12.40
CA HIS A 278 -9.27 -7.60 11.55
C HIS A 278 -10.80 -7.52 11.40
N LEU A 279 -11.47 -8.62 11.07
CA LEU A 279 -12.93 -8.64 10.91
C LEU A 279 -13.66 -8.29 12.21
N GLN A 280 -13.18 -8.80 13.35
CA GLN A 280 -13.73 -8.48 14.66
C GLN A 280 -13.55 -7.01 15.02
N LEU A 281 -12.37 -6.44 14.73
CA LEU A 281 -12.12 -5.01 14.91
C LEU A 281 -13.09 -4.19 14.07
N LEU A 282 -13.22 -4.51 12.78
CA LEU A 282 -14.05 -3.74 11.85
C LEU A 282 -15.53 -3.80 12.20
N SER A 283 -16.05 -4.98 12.57
CA SER A 283 -17.45 -5.12 12.98
C SER A 283 -17.74 -4.34 14.26
N THR A 284 -16.83 -4.40 15.24
CA THR A 284 -16.96 -3.67 16.50
C THR A 284 -16.84 -2.16 16.27
N ALA A 285 -15.86 -1.71 15.48
CA ALA A 285 -15.67 -0.30 15.15
C ALA A 285 -16.86 0.28 14.38
N ALA A 286 -17.41 -0.46 13.41
CA ALA A 286 -18.61 -0.06 12.67
C ALA A 286 -19.85 0.04 13.59
N ALA A 287 -19.99 -0.88 14.56
CA ALA A 287 -21.08 -0.84 15.53
C ALA A 287 -20.95 0.31 16.56
N GLN A 288 -19.72 0.78 16.83
CA GLN A 288 -19.43 1.87 17.75
C GLN A 288 -19.52 3.27 17.11
N VAL A 289 -19.89 3.37 15.82
CA VAL A 289 -20.06 4.68 15.18
C VAL A 289 -21.18 5.47 15.90
N PRO A 290 -20.89 6.67 16.43
CA PRO A 290 -21.87 7.41 17.21
C PRO A 290 -23.12 7.77 16.39
N ARG A 291 -24.31 7.57 16.96
CA ARG A 291 -25.58 7.79 16.26
C ARG A 291 -25.77 9.21 15.71
N PHE A 292 -25.21 10.22 16.38
CA PHE A 292 -25.31 11.60 15.91
C PHE A 292 -24.46 11.81 14.65
N VAL A 293 -23.26 11.20 14.58
CA VAL A 293 -22.44 11.18 13.36
C VAL A 293 -23.22 10.56 12.20
N LEU A 294 -23.94 9.47 12.47
CA LEU A 294 -24.78 8.82 11.45
C LEU A 294 -25.91 9.73 10.96
N ARG A 295 -26.54 10.51 11.84
CA ARG A 295 -27.64 11.42 11.48
C ARG A 295 -27.15 12.61 10.66
N ASP A 296 -25.99 13.15 11.01
CA ASP A 296 -25.43 14.33 10.34
C ASP A 296 -24.94 14.00 8.91
N ASN A 297 -24.80 12.71 8.58
CA ASN A 297 -24.29 12.22 7.30
C ASN A 297 -25.23 11.23 6.58
N ALA A 298 -26.50 11.15 7.01
CA ALA A 298 -27.54 10.29 6.43
C ALA A 298 -28.12 10.85 5.12
#